data_AF-A0A2G5UIP3-F1
#
_entry.id   AF-A0A2G5UIP3-F1
#
_cell.length_a   1.000
_cell.length_b   1.000
_cell.length_c   1.000
_cell.angle_alpha   90.00
_cell.angle_beta   90.00
_cell.angle_gamma   90.00
#
_symmetry.space_group_name_H-M   'P 1'
#
loop_
_entity.id
_entity.type
_entity.pdbx_description
1 polymer ?
#
loop_
_entity_poly.entity_id
_entity_poly.type
_entity_poly.pdbx_seq_one_letter_code
_entity_poly.pdbx_strand_id
1 'polypeptide(L)' 'MPDRLFKGLDPLIVHMCVPCKKFNSARDAVEIADGMVQIPLALCTICRAHLVAQKNMKFFQHDCPSLKKMLNL' A
#
# COMPACT_ATOMS: atom_id res chain seq x y z
N MET A 1 7.98 10.19 24.70
CA MET A 1 8.29 8.96 23.94
C MET A 1 7.05 8.62 23.13
N PRO A 2 7.13 8.33 21.82
CA PRO A 2 5.94 7.91 21.09
C PRO A 2 5.52 6.51 21.58
N ASP A 3 4.23 6.33 21.87
CA ASP A 3 3.68 5.10 22.46
C ASP A 3 3.73 3.89 21.52
N ARG A 4 4.13 4.07 20.25
CA ARG A 4 4.21 2.99 19.24
C ARG A 4 5.39 3.22 18.30
N LEU A 5 6.24 2.19 18.15
CA LEU A 5 7.16 2.06 17.03
C LEU A 5 6.34 1.69 15.79
N PHE A 6 6.21 2.60 14.82
CA PHE A 6 5.60 2.28 13.53
C PHE A 6 6.54 1.36 12.75
N LYS A 7 6.15 0.10 12.56
CA LYS A 7 6.87 -0.84 11.69
C LYS A 7 6.61 -0.44 10.24
N GLY A 8 7.65 0.05 9.56
CA GLY A 8 7.70 0.22 8.11
C GLY A 8 7.13 1.55 7.61
N LEU A 9 8.01 2.50 7.28
CA LEU A 9 7.74 3.53 6.28
C LEU A 9 7.85 2.93 4.86
N ASP A 10 7.42 1.69 4.71
CA ASP A 10 7.47 1.02 3.41
C ASP A 10 6.46 1.70 2.48
N PRO A 11 6.83 1.94 1.22
CA PRO A 11 5.94 2.63 0.30
C PRO A 11 4.64 1.83 0.12
N LEU A 12 3.50 2.53 0.15
CA LEU A 12 2.21 1.94 -0.22
C LEU A 12 2.23 1.63 -1.73
N ILE A 13 2.44 0.36 -2.08
CA ILE A 13 2.44 -0.10 -3.47
C ILE A 13 1.02 -0.56 -3.84
N VAL A 14 0.41 0.11 -4.82
CA VAL A 14 -0.89 -0.27 -5.37
C VAL A 14 -0.72 -0.73 -6.82
N HIS A 15 -1.03 -1.99 -7.08
CA HIS A 15 -0.98 -2.54 -8.43
C HIS A 15 -2.26 -2.18 -9.21
N MET A 16 -2.11 -1.45 -10.32
CA MET A 16 -3.24 -0.98 -11.12
C MET A 16 -2.89 -0.96 -12.61
N CYS A 17 -3.92 -0.96 -13.47
CA CYS A 17 -3.75 -0.85 -14.92
C CYS A 17 -3.28 0.54 -15.33
N VAL A 18 -2.71 0.66 -16.55
CA VAL A 18 -2.16 1.94 -17.07
C VAL A 18 -3.17 3.09 -17.04
N PRO A 19 -4.46 2.92 -17.43
CA PRO A 19 -5.45 3.99 -17.33
C PRO A 19 -5.67 4.48 -15.90
N CYS A 20 -5.83 3.57 -14.93
CA CYS A 20 -5.99 3.93 -13.52
C CYS A 20 -4.73 4.61 -12.99
N LYS A 21 -3.53 4.15 -13.39
CA LYS A 21 -2.26 4.78 -13.01
C LYS A 21 -2.21 6.24 -13.46
N LYS A 22 -2.47 6.50 -14.75
CA LYS A 22 -2.48 7.86 -15.31
C LYS A 22 -3.53 8.75 -14.65
N PHE A 23 -4.71 8.22 -14.37
CA PHE A 23 -5.78 8.97 -13.73
C PHE A 23 -5.42 9.38 -12.29
N ASN A 24 -4.84 8.46 -11.51
CA ASN A 24 -4.50 8.75 -10.12
C ASN A 24 -3.19 9.52 -9.97
N SER A 25 -2.24 9.41 -10.91
CA SER A 25 -0.99 10.17 -10.85
C SER A 25 -1.18 11.68 -11.00
N ALA A 26 -2.32 12.12 -11.52
CA ALA A 26 -2.68 13.53 -11.64
C ALA A 26 -3.36 14.09 -10.38
N ARG A 27 -3.53 13.27 -9.33
CA ARG A 27 -4.20 13.68 -8.09
C ARG A 27 -3.19 13.76 -6.96
N ASP A 28 -3.15 14.91 -6.30
CA ASP A 28 -2.28 15.12 -5.16
C ASP A 28 -2.81 14.41 -3.91
N ALA A 29 -1.87 14.02 -3.05
CA ALA A 29 -2.20 13.60 -1.69
C ALA A 29 -2.50 14.85 -0.85
N VAL A 30 -3.53 14.77 -0.01
CA VAL A 30 -3.99 15.90 0.81
C VAL A 30 -3.76 15.58 2.27
N GLU A 31 -3.09 16.46 3.01
CA GLU A 31 -3.03 16.38 4.46
C GLU A 31 -4.38 16.83 5.05
N ILE A 32 -5.00 15.95 5.82
CA ILE A 32 -6.36 16.16 6.36
C ILE A 32 -6.36 16.50 7.86
N ALA A 33 -5.28 16.17 8.56
CA ALA A 33 -5.01 16.51 9.96
C ALA A 33 -3.53 16.20 10.26
N ASP A 34 -3.06 16.59 11.45
CA ASP A 34 -1.68 16.34 11.89
C ASP A 34 -1.32 14.84 11.78
N GLY A 35 -0.35 14.54 10.93
CA GLY A 35 0.10 13.17 10.66
C GLY A 35 -0.87 12.30 9.83
N MET A 36 -1.92 12.89 9.25
CA MET A 36 -2.93 12.18 8.44
C MET A 36 -2.91 12.64 6.97
N VAL A 37 -2.56 11.72 6.08
CA VAL A 37 -2.55 11.96 4.63
C VAL A 37 -3.64 11.14 3.95
N GLN A 38 -4.46 11.81 3.15
CA GLN A 38 -5.45 11.20 2.28
C GLN A 38 -4.90 11.04 0.86
N ILE A 39 -4.96 9.81 0.33
CA ILE A 39 -4.59 9.49 -1.05
C ILE A 39 -5.88 9.09 -1.81
N PRO A 40 -6.48 10.00 -2.59
CA PRO A 40 -7.71 9.70 -3.32
C PRO A 40 -7.45 8.70 -4.47
N LEU A 41 -7.99 7.49 -4.37
CA LEU A 41 -7.86 6.43 -5.38
C LEU A 41 -9.17 6.20 -6.13
N ALA A 42 -9.15 6.37 -7.45
CA ALA A 42 -10.21 5.97 -8.35
C ALA A 42 -9.74 4.80 -9.22
N LEU A 43 -10.36 3.63 -9.06
CA LEU A 43 -9.98 2.40 -9.73
C LEU A 43 -11.15 1.88 -10.57
N CYS A 44 -10.85 1.27 -11.72
CA CYS A 44 -11.84 0.49 -12.45
C CYS A 44 -12.24 -0.75 -11.64
N THR A 45 -13.36 -1.38 -12.02
CA THR A 45 -13.91 -2.55 -11.32
C THR A 45 -12.87 -3.68 -11.14
N ILE A 46 -12.04 -3.91 -12.16
CA ILE A 46 -10.99 -4.95 -12.15
C ILE A 46 -9.88 -4.60 -11.14
N CYS A 47 -9.31 -3.39 -11.22
CA CYS A 47 -8.26 -2.96 -10.28
C CYS A 47 -8.76 -2.86 -8.84
N ARG A 48 -10.02 -2.47 -8.64
CA ARG A 48 -10.66 -2.49 -7.32
C ARG A 48 -10.74 -3.92 -6.78
N ALA A 49 -11.18 -4.89 -7.59
CA ALA A 49 -11.24 -6.29 -7.20
C ALA A 49 -9.84 -6.85 -6.84
N HIS A 50 -8.82 -6.51 -7.63
CA HIS A 50 -7.44 -6.91 -7.33
C HIS A 50 -6.90 -6.29 -6.04
N LEU A 51 -7.15 -5.01 -5.78
CA LEU A 51 -6.73 -4.36 -4.52
C LEU A 51 -7.38 -5.04 -3.31
N VAL A 52 -8.66 -5.40 -3.40
CA VAL A 52 -9.35 -6.16 -2.34
C VAL A 52 -8.73 -7.55 -2.19
N ALA A 53 -8.45 -8.25 -3.28
CA ALA A 53 -7.80 -9.56 -3.24
C ALA A 53 -6.40 -9.47 -2.60
N GLN A 54 -5.59 -8.45 -2.95
CA GLN A 54 -4.26 -8.21 -2.37
C GLN A 54 -4.30 -7.98 -0.86
N LYS A 55 -5.27 -7.19 -0.37
CA LYS A 55 -5.47 -7.01 1.08
C LYS A 55 -5.82 -8.31 1.81
N ASN A 56 -6.45 -9.25 1.09
CA ASN A 56 -6.88 -10.53 1.63
C ASN A 56 -5.90 -11.68 1.31
N MET A 57 -4.82 -11.43 0.57
CA MET A 57 -3.80 -12.43 0.27
C MET A 57 -2.94 -12.67 1.50
N LYS A 58 -3.43 -13.56 2.36
CA LYS A 58 -2.66 -14.22 3.40
C LYS A 58 -2.27 -15.60 2.89
N PHE A 59 -1.04 -16.05 3.16
CA PHE A 59 -0.69 -17.45 2.90
C PHE A 59 -1.40 -18.30 3.95
N PHE A 60 -2.50 -18.98 3.58
CA PHE A 60 -3.33 -19.74 4.52
C PHE A 60 -3.73 -18.94 5.78
N GLN A 61 -4.23 -17.71 5.63
CA GLN A 61 -4.57 -16.81 6.76
C GLN A 61 -3.40 -16.33 7.64
N HIS A 62 -2.16 -16.67 7.27
CA HIS A 62 -0.96 -16.17 7.94
C HIS A 62 -0.21 -15.14 7.08
N ASP A 63 0.36 -14.13 7.74
CA ASP A 63 1.33 -13.24 7.11
C ASP A 63 2.66 -14.01 6.98
N CYS A 64 3.12 -14.25 5.75
CA CYS A 64 4.37 -14.95 5.47
C CYS A 64 5.44 -13.97 4.95
N PRO A 65 6.14 -13.23 5.82
CA PRO A 65 7.20 -12.34 5.40
C PRO A 65 8.44 -13.15 4.99
N SER A 66 8.77 -13.15 3.70
CA SER A 66 10.06 -13.66 3.22
C SER A 66 11.13 -12.58 3.36
N LEU A 67 11.97 -12.68 4.40
CA LEU A 67 13.15 -11.82 4.56
C LEU A 67 14.39 -12.58 4.11
N LYS A 68 15.03 -12.11 3.03
CA LYS A 68 16.37 -12.58 2.64
C LYS A 68 17.40 -11.78 3.43
N LYS A 69 17.95 -12.36 4.50
CA LYS A 69 19.11 -11.77 5.19
C LYS A 69 20.31 -11.83 4.24
N MET A 70 20.90 -10.69 3.89
CA MET A 70 22.29 -10.69 3.49
C MET A 70 23.10 -10.97 4.76
N LEU A 71 23.71 -12.15 4.83
CA LEU A 71 24.79 -12.40 5.78
C LEU A 71 25.89 -11.41 5.40
N ASN A 72 26.20 -10.46 6.29
CA ASN A 72 27.43 -9.70 6.22
C ASN A 72 28.58 -10.69 6.42
N LEU A 73 29.19 -11.11 5.32
CA LEU A 73 30.54 -11.69 5.28
C LEU A 73 31.54 -10.55 5.19
#